data_AF-A0AA41ULF4-F1
#
_entry.id   AF-A0AA41ULF4-F1
#
_cell.length_a   1.000
_cell.length_b   1.000
_cell.length_c   1.000
_cell.angle_alpha   90.00
_cell.angle_beta   90.00
_cell.angle_gamma   90.00
#
_symmetry.space_group_name_H-M   'P 1'
#
loop_
_entity.id
_entity.type
_entity.pdbx_description
1 polymer ?
#
loop_
_entity_poly.entity_id
_entity_poly.type
_entity_poly.pdbx_seq_one_letter_code
_entity_poly.pdbx_strand_id
1 'polypeptide(L)'
;MSSTSSHRPPAKAVPDADRRARKPRSTRLPRILLAVGTIVALLAVALLGYTLYRMATIQGEALAALNDNTITYRAEFGFIEREMSVLSFLVSIPACMMLVAACFLFPGYQLSRGSYYGRETTFMRGGSNVAVYRPLALWAHALWLLLPLAAWVALIAVPVRSMMAGGWPDGLREEQSTAVWLFLGSYGVIAGGLFATMLASLIKKSFYLAWVWTHPEAAAGGAGQGFWRWMTYRWRFDLWFAGLGGGFLGACWIALAFEDQPFFQATVLIGAALFVVGVALSLNYWRAGEPLGTGESQS
;
A
#
# COMPACT_ATOMS: atom_id res chain seq x y z
N MET A 1 45.80 16.45 -12.03
CA MET A 1 44.82 15.43 -11.59
C MET A 1 44.05 16.03 -10.41
N SER A 2 42.93 16.72 -10.68
CA SER A 2 42.15 17.40 -9.64
C SER A 2 41.04 16.49 -9.13
N SER A 3 41.00 16.30 -7.82
CA SER A 3 39.98 15.54 -7.10
C SER A 3 38.60 16.20 -7.23
N THR A 4 37.66 15.48 -7.82
CA THR A 4 36.23 15.81 -7.78
C THR A 4 35.71 15.56 -6.37
N SER A 5 35.62 16.62 -5.57
CA SER A 5 34.93 16.59 -4.28
C SER A 5 33.42 16.46 -4.53
N SER A 6 32.83 15.36 -4.06
CA SER A 6 31.38 15.15 -4.09
C SER A 6 30.71 16.07 -3.04
N HIS A 7 30.33 17.27 -3.46
CA HIS A 7 29.57 18.19 -2.63
C HIS A 7 28.13 17.67 -2.52
N ARG A 8 27.79 16.98 -1.43
CA ARG A 8 26.39 16.72 -1.06
C ARG A 8 25.74 18.05 -0.64
N PRO A 9 24.50 18.37 -1.06
CA PRO A 9 23.78 19.52 -0.55
C PRO A 9 23.56 19.36 0.96
N PRO A 10 23.55 20.47 1.72
CA PRO A 10 23.31 20.42 3.15
C PRO A 10 21.88 19.94 3.40
N ALA A 11 21.74 18.69 3.84
CA ALA A 11 20.54 18.31 4.56
C ALA A 11 20.39 19.27 5.74
N LYS A 12 19.19 19.82 5.97
CA LYS A 12 18.84 20.48 7.23
C LYS A 12 19.47 19.65 8.35
N ALA A 13 20.41 20.23 9.09
CA ALA A 13 21.03 19.55 10.20
C ALA A 13 19.90 19.06 11.10
N VAL A 14 19.82 17.74 11.26
CA VAL A 14 18.95 17.14 12.27
C VAL A 14 19.46 17.77 13.59
N PRO A 15 18.64 18.58 14.29
CA PRO A 15 19.11 19.44 15.37
C PRO A 15 19.83 18.64 16.47
N ASP A 16 20.97 19.13 16.97
CA ASP A 16 21.90 18.49 17.93
C ASP A 16 21.28 17.83 19.19
N ALA A 17 19.99 18.02 19.47
CA ALA A 17 19.20 17.13 20.33
C ALA A 17 19.23 15.65 19.86
N ASP A 18 19.55 15.40 18.58
CA ASP A 18 19.69 14.09 17.92
C ASP A 18 20.84 13.20 18.42
N ARG A 19 21.82 13.73 19.16
CA ARG A 19 22.88 12.91 19.78
C ARG A 19 22.41 12.14 21.02
N ARG A 20 21.24 12.48 21.58
CA ARG A 20 20.63 11.75 22.71
C ARG A 20 19.67 10.66 22.25
N ALA A 21 19.77 10.21 21.00
CA ALA A 21 19.16 8.95 20.57
C ALA A 21 19.69 7.82 21.45
N ARG A 22 18.84 7.35 22.37
CA ARG A 22 19.11 6.23 23.28
C ARG A 22 19.74 5.07 22.48
N LYS A 23 20.86 4.56 23.00
CA LYS A 23 21.54 3.34 22.56
C LYS A 23 20.54 2.20 22.25
N PRO A 24 20.86 1.32 21.30
CA PRO A 24 19.89 0.42 20.67
C PRO A 24 19.19 -0.48 21.70
N ARG A 25 17.85 -0.38 21.73
CA ARG A 25 16.97 -1.46 22.21
C ARG A 25 17.34 -2.71 21.41
N SER A 26 17.98 -3.70 22.06
CA SER A 26 18.21 -5.08 21.62
C SER A 26 18.37 -5.29 20.09
N THR A 27 19.58 -5.64 19.64
CA THR A 27 19.82 -6.06 18.23
C THR A 27 19.00 -7.27 17.78
N ARG A 28 18.41 -8.01 18.72
CA ARG A 28 17.61 -9.22 18.47
C ARG A 28 16.15 -8.90 18.16
N LEU A 29 15.56 -7.90 18.81
CA LEU A 29 14.13 -7.60 18.66
C LEU A 29 13.73 -7.26 17.21
N PRO A 30 14.44 -6.37 16.47
CA PRO A 30 14.10 -6.08 15.08
C PRO A 30 14.17 -7.33 14.19
N ARG A 31 15.17 -8.20 14.42
CA ARG A 31 15.33 -9.46 13.67
C ARG A 31 14.20 -10.45 13.93
N ILE A 32 13.77 -10.58 15.18
CA ILE A 32 12.64 -11.45 15.56
C ILE A 32 11.35 -10.95 14.90
N LEU A 33 11.05 -9.65 15.00
CA LEU A 33 9.87 -9.06 14.39
C LEU A 33 9.86 -9.27 12.86
N LEU A 34 11.00 -9.06 12.20
CA LEU A 34 11.15 -9.32 10.77
C LEU A 34 10.96 -10.81 10.42
N ALA A 35 11.54 -11.71 11.21
CA ALA A 35 11.41 -13.16 10.98
C ALA A 35 9.96 -13.63 11.14
N VAL A 36 9.31 -13.28 12.25
CA VAL A 36 7.90 -13.62 12.52
C VAL A 36 6.99 -13.03 11.44
N GLY A 37 7.15 -11.74 11.13
CA GLY A 37 6.37 -11.08 10.09
C GLY A 37 6.55 -11.74 8.72
N THR A 38 7.76 -12.16 8.37
CA THR A 38 8.04 -12.86 7.11
C THR A 38 7.36 -14.23 7.06
N ILE A 39 7.45 -15.01 8.14
CA ILE A 39 6.79 -16.32 8.23
C ILE A 39 5.27 -16.17 8.07
N VAL A 40 4.66 -15.23 8.79
CA VAL A 40 3.22 -14.98 8.71
C VAL A 40 2.83 -14.52 7.30
N ALA A 41 3.62 -13.66 6.66
CA ALA A 41 3.36 -13.23 5.28
C ALA A 41 3.42 -14.41 4.28
N LEU A 42 4.42 -15.29 4.40
CA LEU A 42 4.54 -16.47 3.55
C LEU A 42 3.37 -17.44 3.74
N LEU A 43 2.95 -17.66 4.99
CA LEU A 43 1.76 -18.46 5.30
C LEU A 43 0.49 -17.83 4.73
N ALA A 44 0.35 -16.50 4.80
CA ALA A 44 -0.78 -15.80 4.22
C ALA A 44 -0.83 -15.96 2.69
N VAL A 45 0.31 -15.87 2.00
CA VAL A 45 0.40 -16.10 0.55
C VAL A 45 0.07 -17.55 0.19
N ALA A 46 0.59 -18.52 0.96
CA ALA A 46 0.27 -19.94 0.75
C ALA A 46 -1.23 -20.21 0.96
N LEU A 47 -1.82 -19.62 2.01
CA LEU A 47 -3.26 -19.72 2.27
C LEU A 47 -4.08 -19.07 1.16
N LEU A 48 -3.65 -17.91 0.65
CA LEU A 48 -4.29 -17.22 -0.48
C LEU A 48 -4.33 -18.15 -1.71
N GLY A 49 -3.20 -18.77 -2.06
CA GLY A 49 -3.14 -19.73 -3.17
C GLY A 49 -4.00 -20.97 -2.93
N TYR A 50 -3.99 -21.52 -1.72
CA TYR A 50 -4.83 -22.66 -1.35
C TYR A 50 -6.32 -22.33 -1.42
N THR A 51 -6.74 -21.18 -0.91
CA THR A 51 -8.14 -20.73 -0.95
C THR A 51 -8.62 -20.53 -2.39
N LEU A 52 -7.80 -19.90 -3.24
CA LEU A 52 -8.10 -19.75 -4.66
C LEU A 52 -8.27 -21.12 -5.35
N TYR A 53 -7.33 -22.04 -5.11
CA TYR A 53 -7.40 -23.40 -5.63
C TYR A 53 -8.68 -24.13 -5.18
N ARG A 54 -9.05 -24.01 -3.90
CA ARG A 54 -10.27 -24.60 -3.36
C ARG A 54 -11.53 -24.01 -3.98
N MET A 55 -11.61 -22.68 -4.15
CA MET A 55 -12.74 -22.03 -4.82
C MET A 55 -12.89 -22.50 -6.28
N ALA A 56 -11.77 -22.77 -6.96
CA ALA A 56 -11.76 -23.26 -8.33
C ALA A 56 -12.09 -24.76 -8.48
N THR A 57 -12.07 -25.55 -7.40
CA THR A 57 -12.14 -27.03 -7.48
C THR A 57 -13.28 -27.68 -6.69
N ILE A 58 -13.81 -27.02 -5.66
CA ILE A 58 -14.93 -27.56 -4.86
C ILE A 58 -16.19 -27.64 -5.74
N GLN A 59 -16.89 -28.78 -5.74
CA GLN A 59 -18.16 -28.97 -6.45
C GLN A 59 -19.18 -27.87 -6.08
N GLY A 60 -19.86 -27.29 -7.09
CA GLY A 60 -20.78 -26.17 -6.91
C GLY A 60 -21.82 -26.36 -5.80
N GLU A 61 -22.33 -27.58 -5.59
CA GLU A 61 -23.29 -27.89 -4.52
C GLU A 61 -22.73 -27.68 -3.10
N ALA A 62 -21.44 -27.95 -2.86
CA ALA A 62 -20.80 -27.67 -1.58
C ALA A 62 -20.49 -26.17 -1.39
N LEU A 63 -20.29 -25.44 -2.49
CA LEU A 63 -20.11 -23.98 -2.48
C LEU A 63 -21.46 -23.28 -2.25
N ALA A 64 -22.53 -23.75 -2.89
CA ALA A 64 -23.92 -23.37 -2.65
C ALA A 64 -24.32 -23.66 -1.19
N ALA A 65 -24.01 -24.84 -0.66
CA ALA A 65 -24.26 -25.17 0.75
C ALA A 65 -23.44 -24.30 1.72
N LEU A 66 -22.24 -23.84 1.34
CA LEU A 66 -21.46 -22.86 2.12
C LEU A 66 -22.05 -21.45 2.01
N ASN A 67 -22.66 -21.10 0.88
CA ASN A 67 -23.36 -19.84 0.68
C ASN A 67 -24.70 -19.80 1.44
N ASP A 68 -25.42 -20.92 1.48
CA ASP A 68 -26.68 -21.11 2.22
C ASP A 68 -26.49 -21.18 3.74
N ASN A 69 -25.27 -21.52 4.21
CA ASN A 69 -24.88 -21.41 5.61
C ASN A 69 -24.54 -19.94 5.97
N THR A 70 -25.45 -19.01 5.70
CA THR A 70 -25.36 -17.63 6.16
C THR A 70 -25.44 -17.59 7.69
N ILE A 71 -24.38 -17.07 8.33
CA ILE A 71 -24.43 -16.74 9.75
C ILE A 71 -25.24 -15.45 9.89
N THR A 72 -26.53 -15.57 10.20
CA THR A 72 -27.37 -14.42 10.55
C THR A 72 -26.92 -13.86 11.89
N TYR A 73 -26.22 -12.72 11.87
CA TYR A 73 -25.86 -12.00 13.08
C TYR A 73 -26.89 -10.89 13.33
N ARG A 74 -27.63 -10.98 14.43
CA ARG A 74 -28.56 -9.93 14.86
C ARG A 74 -27.81 -9.00 15.80
N ALA A 75 -27.33 -7.87 15.30
CA ALA A 75 -26.81 -6.80 16.15
C ALA A 75 -28.00 -5.94 16.62
N GLU A 76 -28.23 -5.88 17.94
CA GLU A 76 -29.36 -5.19 18.60
C GLU A 76 -29.34 -3.64 18.51
N PHE A 77 -28.72 -3.06 17.47
CA PHE A 77 -28.79 -1.62 17.16
C PHE A 77 -29.37 -1.34 15.76
N GLY A 78 -30.38 -2.11 15.38
CA GLY A 78 -31.56 -1.56 14.71
C GLY A 78 -31.48 -1.15 13.25
N PHE A 79 -30.36 -1.30 12.53
CA PHE A 79 -30.35 -1.06 11.08
C PHE A 79 -29.45 -2.06 10.36
N ILE A 80 -30.08 -2.91 9.52
CA ILE A 80 -29.54 -3.86 8.54
C ILE A 80 -29.30 -5.29 9.08
N GLU A 81 -30.17 -6.22 8.67
CA GLU A 81 -29.83 -7.64 8.59
C GLU A 81 -28.70 -7.78 7.55
N ARG A 82 -27.52 -8.19 7.99
CA ARG A 82 -26.38 -8.42 7.10
C ARG A 82 -26.11 -9.92 7.03
N GLU A 83 -26.50 -10.52 5.92
CA GLU A 83 -26.03 -11.84 5.52
C GLU A 83 -24.53 -11.73 5.22
N MET A 84 -23.68 -12.18 6.14
CA MET A 84 -22.27 -12.37 5.83
C MET A 84 -22.12 -13.72 5.16
N SER A 85 -21.89 -13.73 3.84
CA SER A 85 -21.56 -14.94 3.10
C SER A 85 -20.27 -15.55 3.66
N VAL A 86 -20.25 -16.86 3.88
CA VAL A 86 -19.05 -17.60 4.33
C VAL A 86 -17.87 -17.35 3.37
N LEU A 87 -18.18 -17.08 2.11
CA LEU A 87 -17.22 -16.65 1.10
C LEU A 87 -16.46 -15.37 1.48
N SER A 88 -17.15 -14.34 1.95
CA SER A 88 -16.54 -13.07 2.38
C SER A 88 -15.61 -13.28 3.58
N PHE A 89 -16.01 -14.17 4.50
CA PHE A 89 -15.18 -14.57 5.63
C PHE A 89 -13.89 -15.28 5.15
N LEU A 90 -14.00 -16.23 4.23
CA LEU A 90 -12.84 -16.96 3.68
C LEU A 90 -11.89 -16.07 2.88
N VAL A 91 -12.42 -15.10 2.12
CA VAL A 91 -11.63 -14.09 1.40
C VAL A 91 -10.86 -13.20 2.40
N SER A 92 -11.39 -12.96 3.59
CA SER A 92 -10.80 -12.03 4.58
C SER A 92 -9.66 -12.64 5.40
N ILE A 93 -9.59 -13.96 5.58
CA ILE A 93 -8.58 -14.60 6.44
C ILE A 93 -7.14 -14.31 5.97
N PRO A 94 -6.77 -14.51 4.69
CA PRO A 94 -5.41 -14.20 4.24
C PRO A 94 -5.09 -12.71 4.37
N ALA A 95 -6.06 -11.83 4.11
CA ALA A 95 -5.91 -10.39 4.30
C ALA A 95 -5.63 -10.03 5.78
N CYS A 96 -6.36 -10.61 6.73
CA CYS A 96 -6.10 -10.45 8.16
C CYS A 96 -4.70 -10.94 8.54
N MET A 97 -4.25 -12.08 8.01
CA MET A 97 -2.89 -12.57 8.25
C MET A 97 -1.83 -11.62 7.65
N MET A 98 -2.07 -11.04 6.47
CA MET A 98 -1.18 -10.04 5.90
C MET A 98 -1.12 -8.75 6.74
N LEU A 99 -2.24 -8.31 7.31
CA LEU A 99 -2.26 -7.18 8.25
C LEU A 99 -1.45 -7.49 9.51
N VAL A 100 -1.61 -8.69 10.07
CA VAL A 100 -0.80 -9.15 11.21
C VAL A 100 0.68 -9.18 10.84
N ALA A 101 1.03 -9.70 9.67
CA ALA A 101 2.41 -9.69 9.17
C ALA A 101 2.96 -8.26 9.07
N ALA A 102 2.18 -7.31 8.53
CA ALA A 102 2.55 -5.90 8.42
C ALA A 102 2.83 -5.26 9.79
N CYS A 103 2.02 -5.60 10.81
CA CYS A 103 2.23 -5.15 12.19
C CYS A 103 3.58 -5.61 12.79
N PHE A 104 4.17 -6.69 12.31
CA PHE A 104 5.51 -7.12 12.70
C PHE A 104 6.60 -6.56 11.77
N LEU A 105 6.36 -6.59 10.46
CA LEU A 105 7.33 -6.16 9.45
C LEU A 105 7.63 -4.66 9.51
N PHE A 106 6.61 -3.79 9.65
CA PHE A 106 6.85 -2.35 9.66
C PHE A 106 7.65 -1.88 10.88
N PRO A 107 7.29 -2.24 12.12
CA PRO A 107 8.11 -1.87 13.27
C PRO A 107 9.48 -2.56 13.26
N GLY A 108 9.56 -3.83 12.84
CA GLY A 108 10.83 -4.55 12.70
C GLY A 108 11.78 -3.85 11.73
N TYR A 109 11.28 -3.42 10.57
CA TYR A 109 12.05 -2.67 9.59
C TYR A 109 12.45 -1.29 10.10
N GLN A 110 11.52 -0.54 10.70
CA GLN A 110 11.78 0.79 11.24
C GLN A 110 12.82 0.76 12.37
N LEU A 111 12.74 -0.20 13.30
CA LEU A 111 13.73 -0.40 14.36
C LEU A 111 15.10 -0.84 13.82
N SER A 112 15.15 -1.48 12.65
CA SER A 112 16.39 -1.92 12.02
C SER A 112 17.14 -0.81 11.27
N ARG A 113 16.43 0.25 10.84
CA ARG A 113 16.95 1.27 9.90
C ARG A 113 16.70 2.72 10.33
N GLY A 114 16.15 2.93 11.51
CA GLY A 114 15.73 4.23 11.98
C GLY A 114 15.81 4.41 13.48
N SER A 115 15.43 5.60 13.92
CA SER A 115 15.36 6.03 15.30
C SER A 115 14.00 6.65 15.59
N TYR A 116 13.53 6.47 16.83
CA TYR A 116 12.32 7.11 17.34
C TYR A 116 12.67 8.02 18.49
N TYR A 117 12.06 9.19 18.51
CA TYR A 117 12.11 10.08 19.66
C TYR A 117 10.76 10.76 19.87
N GLY A 118 10.46 10.99 21.14
CA GLY A 118 9.33 11.83 21.54
C GLY A 118 9.72 13.30 21.40
N ARG A 119 8.77 14.12 20.97
CA ARG A 119 8.91 15.58 20.95
C ARG A 119 7.74 16.18 21.70
N GLU A 120 8.02 17.15 22.58
CA GLU A 120 6.95 17.95 23.17
C GLU A 120 6.27 18.78 22.07
N THR A 121 4.95 18.64 21.96
CA THR A 121 4.16 19.26 20.91
C THR A 121 2.99 20.04 21.51
N THR A 122 2.59 21.09 20.82
CA THR A 122 1.29 21.75 21.01
C THR A 122 0.36 21.31 19.88
N PHE A 123 -0.97 21.47 20.04
CA PHE A 123 -1.98 21.04 19.05
C PHE A 123 -1.65 21.45 17.58
N MET A 124 -1.01 22.62 17.41
CA MET A 124 -0.60 23.18 16.12
C MET A 124 0.85 22.81 15.69
N ARG A 125 1.74 22.37 16.59
CA ARG A 125 3.14 22.00 16.30
C ARG A 125 3.35 20.49 16.42
N GLY A 126 2.93 19.75 15.39
CA GLY A 126 3.46 18.41 15.06
C GLY A 126 2.98 17.24 15.93
N GLY A 127 3.39 16.02 15.54
CA GLY A 127 3.14 14.78 16.28
C GLY A 127 4.12 14.56 17.45
N SER A 128 3.62 13.97 18.53
CA SER A 128 4.37 13.70 19.76
C SER A 128 5.47 12.64 19.59
N ASN A 129 5.38 11.81 18.55
CA ASN A 129 6.41 10.84 18.19
C ASN A 129 6.91 11.09 16.78
N VAL A 130 8.24 11.15 16.62
CA VAL A 130 8.91 11.29 15.32
C VAL A 130 9.69 10.03 15.03
N ALA A 131 9.45 9.46 13.85
CA ALA A 131 10.22 8.35 13.30
C ALA A 131 11.11 8.87 12.16
N VAL A 132 12.42 8.63 12.25
CA VAL A 132 13.38 8.97 11.21
C VAL A 132 14.02 7.68 10.72
N TYR A 133 13.99 7.43 9.42
CA TYR A 133 14.60 6.25 8.81
C TYR A 133 15.34 6.61 7.54
N ARG A 134 16.40 5.86 7.24
CA ARG A 134 17.14 6.04 5.99
C ARG A 134 16.25 5.61 4.82
N PRO A 135 15.91 6.51 3.87
CA PRO A 135 15.16 6.11 2.69
C PRO A 135 15.90 5.01 1.92
N LEU A 136 15.15 4.10 1.31
CA LEU A 136 15.72 3.06 0.46
C LEU A 136 16.50 3.70 -0.71
N ALA A 137 17.37 2.97 -1.41
CA ALA A 137 17.92 3.49 -2.67
C ALA A 137 16.82 3.60 -3.75
N LEU A 138 17.00 4.44 -4.78
CA LEU A 138 16.02 4.57 -5.87
C LEU A 138 15.84 3.25 -6.64
N TRP A 139 16.95 2.62 -7.02
CA TRP A 139 16.93 1.32 -7.72
C TRP A 139 16.22 0.24 -6.91
N ALA A 140 16.49 0.17 -5.60
CA ALA A 140 15.87 -0.83 -4.74
C ALA A 140 14.36 -0.57 -4.62
N HIS A 141 13.94 0.69 -4.54
CA HIS A 141 12.51 1.04 -4.53
C HIS A 141 11.82 0.64 -5.85
N ALA A 142 12.50 0.86 -6.99
CA ALA A 142 12.00 0.44 -8.30
C ALA A 142 11.90 -1.09 -8.42
N LEU A 143 12.87 -1.85 -7.88
CA LEU A 143 12.78 -3.31 -7.85
C LEU A 143 11.59 -3.79 -6.99
N TRP A 144 11.37 -3.17 -5.83
CA TRP A 144 10.25 -3.53 -4.95
C TRP A 144 8.89 -3.26 -5.58
N LEU A 145 8.80 -2.30 -6.50
CA LEU A 145 7.58 -1.99 -7.26
C LEU A 145 7.18 -3.12 -8.22
N LEU A 146 8.12 -4.00 -8.60
CA LEU A 146 7.81 -5.16 -9.44
C LEU A 146 6.98 -6.21 -8.72
N LEU A 147 7.02 -6.28 -7.38
CA LEU A 147 6.25 -7.28 -6.63
C LEU A 147 4.73 -7.06 -6.68
N PRO A 148 4.19 -5.88 -6.32
CA PRO A 148 2.75 -5.65 -6.46
C PRO A 148 2.31 -5.66 -7.92
N LEU A 149 3.19 -5.27 -8.86
CA LEU A 149 2.92 -5.41 -10.29
C LEU A 149 2.76 -6.88 -10.69
N ALA A 150 3.69 -7.74 -10.31
CA ALA A 150 3.64 -9.18 -10.59
C ALA A 150 2.41 -9.83 -9.95
N ALA A 151 2.07 -9.45 -8.72
CA ALA A 151 0.86 -9.90 -8.05
C ALA A 151 -0.40 -9.46 -8.81
N TRP A 152 -0.47 -8.19 -9.24
CA TRP A 152 -1.59 -7.70 -10.05
C TRP A 152 -1.69 -8.43 -11.40
N VAL A 153 -0.56 -8.66 -12.08
CA VAL A 153 -0.53 -9.42 -13.34
C VAL A 153 -1.06 -10.84 -13.13
N ALA A 154 -0.62 -11.52 -12.07
CA ALA A 154 -1.04 -12.88 -11.76
C ALA A 154 -2.53 -12.97 -11.37
N LEU A 155 -3.05 -11.96 -10.68
CA LEU A 155 -4.42 -11.97 -10.14
C LEU A 155 -5.46 -11.40 -11.11
N ILE A 156 -5.08 -10.47 -11.99
CA ILE A 156 -6.03 -9.78 -12.89
C ILE A 156 -5.67 -10.00 -14.34
N ALA A 157 -4.48 -9.56 -14.78
CA ALA A 157 -4.15 -9.53 -16.20
C ALA A 157 -4.14 -10.94 -16.83
N VAL A 158 -3.54 -11.92 -16.15
CA VAL A 158 -3.47 -13.31 -16.61
C VAL A 158 -4.87 -13.95 -16.63
N PRO A 159 -5.68 -13.90 -15.55
CA PRO A 159 -7.04 -14.45 -15.57
C PRO A 159 -7.97 -13.80 -16.60
N VAL A 160 -7.94 -12.47 -16.74
CA VAL A 160 -8.73 -11.75 -17.76
C VAL A 160 -8.31 -12.18 -19.15
N ARG A 161 -7.01 -12.19 -19.45
CA ARG A 161 -6.50 -12.58 -20.77
C ARG A 161 -6.84 -14.04 -21.11
N SER A 162 -6.78 -14.91 -20.11
CA SER A 162 -7.13 -16.33 -20.22
C SER A 162 -8.62 -16.51 -20.49
N MET A 163 -9.50 -15.84 -19.73
CA MET A 163 -10.95 -15.88 -19.94
C MET A 163 -11.34 -15.38 -21.35
N MET A 164 -10.77 -14.27 -21.81
CA MET A 164 -10.99 -13.77 -23.18
C MET A 164 -10.53 -14.73 -24.29
N ALA A 165 -9.70 -15.73 -23.96
CA ALA A 165 -9.27 -16.78 -24.87
C ALA A 165 -10.05 -18.09 -24.69
N GLY A 166 -11.14 -18.10 -23.90
CA GLY A 166 -11.90 -19.30 -23.53
C GLY A 166 -11.21 -20.19 -22.51
N GLY A 167 -10.17 -19.67 -21.84
CA GLY A 167 -9.44 -20.34 -20.77
C GLY A 167 -10.02 -20.07 -19.39
N TRP A 168 -9.36 -20.55 -18.34
CA TRP A 168 -9.78 -20.29 -16.96
C TRP A 168 -9.85 -18.79 -16.66
N PRO A 169 -10.86 -18.27 -15.92
CA PRO A 169 -11.97 -19.00 -15.27
C PRO A 169 -13.27 -19.21 -16.08
N ASP A 170 -13.27 -19.10 -17.42
CA ASP A 170 -14.49 -19.13 -18.27
C ASP A 170 -15.35 -20.40 -18.12
N GLY A 171 -14.72 -21.57 -17.95
CA GLY A 171 -15.41 -22.86 -17.81
C GLY A 171 -15.93 -23.21 -16.41
N LEU A 172 -15.85 -22.30 -15.44
CA LEU A 172 -16.35 -22.53 -14.09
C LEU A 172 -17.88 -22.39 -14.03
N ARG A 173 -18.53 -23.11 -13.11
CA ARG A 173 -19.96 -22.87 -12.81
C ARG A 173 -20.15 -21.44 -12.30
N GLU A 174 -21.30 -20.84 -12.54
CA GLU A 174 -21.58 -19.41 -12.24
C GLU A 174 -21.22 -19.00 -10.80
N GLU A 175 -21.61 -19.81 -9.81
CA GLU A 175 -21.30 -19.59 -8.39
C GLU A 175 -19.79 -19.62 -8.09
N GLN A 176 -19.07 -20.57 -8.70
CA GLN A 176 -17.61 -20.70 -8.57
C GLN A 176 -16.90 -19.54 -9.27
N SER A 177 -17.37 -19.16 -10.46
CA SER A 177 -16.84 -18.03 -11.22
C SER A 177 -16.97 -16.73 -10.43
N THR A 178 -18.13 -16.48 -9.84
CA THR A 178 -18.38 -15.32 -8.96
C THR A 178 -17.43 -15.31 -7.77
N ALA A 179 -17.24 -16.45 -7.10
CA ALA A 179 -16.33 -16.58 -5.97
C ALA A 179 -14.86 -16.33 -6.34
N VAL A 180 -14.43 -16.90 -7.46
CA VAL A 180 -13.07 -16.71 -7.99
C VAL A 180 -12.84 -15.25 -8.36
N TRP A 181 -13.76 -14.61 -9.06
CA TRP A 181 -13.63 -13.20 -9.45
C TRP A 181 -13.69 -12.23 -8.27
N LEU A 182 -14.53 -12.51 -7.26
CA LEU A 182 -14.53 -11.74 -6.02
C LEU A 182 -13.15 -11.82 -5.34
N PHE A 183 -12.56 -13.01 -5.29
CA PHE A 183 -11.26 -13.22 -4.68
C PHE A 183 -10.13 -12.54 -5.49
N LEU A 184 -10.03 -12.85 -6.78
CA LEU A 184 -9.05 -12.26 -7.70
C LEU A 184 -9.16 -10.73 -7.73
N GLY A 185 -10.38 -10.22 -7.83
CA GLY A 185 -10.68 -8.80 -7.82
C GLY A 185 -10.24 -8.11 -6.53
N SER A 186 -10.63 -8.65 -5.38
CA SER A 186 -10.29 -8.06 -4.07
C SER A 186 -8.79 -7.93 -3.86
N TYR A 187 -8.03 -9.00 -4.09
CA TYR A 187 -6.57 -8.98 -3.92
C TYR A 187 -5.87 -8.24 -5.09
N GLY A 188 -6.43 -8.28 -6.29
CA GLY A 188 -5.95 -7.54 -7.44
C GLY A 188 -6.07 -6.02 -7.28
N VAL A 189 -7.19 -5.52 -6.74
CA VAL A 189 -7.38 -4.10 -6.38
C VAL A 189 -6.31 -3.66 -5.39
N ILE A 190 -6.07 -4.46 -4.35
CA ILE A 190 -5.04 -4.17 -3.34
C ILE A 190 -3.66 -4.14 -4.00
N ALA A 191 -3.33 -5.11 -4.85
CA ALA A 191 -2.06 -5.15 -5.57
C ALA A 191 -1.87 -3.93 -6.48
N GLY A 192 -2.90 -3.54 -7.25
CA GLY A 192 -2.89 -2.35 -8.11
C GLY A 192 -2.72 -1.05 -7.31
N GLY A 193 -3.43 -0.93 -6.18
CA GLY A 193 -3.30 0.22 -5.29
C GLY A 193 -1.93 0.33 -4.62
N LEU A 194 -1.36 -0.80 -4.18
CA LEU A 194 0.00 -0.85 -3.65
C LEU A 194 1.03 -0.46 -4.71
N PHE A 195 0.90 -0.98 -5.93
CA PHE A 195 1.76 -0.62 -7.05
C PHE A 195 1.74 0.89 -7.33
N ALA A 196 0.56 1.48 -7.47
CA ALA A 196 0.42 2.91 -7.75
C ALA A 196 0.93 3.78 -6.59
N THR A 197 0.70 3.37 -5.35
CA THR A 197 1.24 4.04 -4.16
C THR A 197 2.77 4.05 -4.19
N MET A 198 3.39 2.91 -4.49
CA MET A 198 4.84 2.78 -4.58
C MET A 198 5.41 3.56 -5.76
N LEU A 199 4.70 3.59 -6.90
CA LEU A 199 5.07 4.37 -8.07
C LEU A 199 5.05 5.87 -7.77
N ALA A 200 3.96 6.39 -7.18
CA ALA A 200 3.86 7.78 -6.77
C ALA A 200 4.92 8.14 -5.72
N SER A 201 5.20 7.25 -4.77
CA SER A 201 6.28 7.41 -3.79
C SER A 201 7.67 7.46 -4.45
N LEU A 202 7.90 6.64 -5.49
CA LEU A 202 9.13 6.65 -6.27
C LEU A 202 9.29 7.96 -7.06
N ILE A 203 8.22 8.43 -7.71
CA ILE A 203 8.17 9.72 -8.44
C ILE A 203 8.41 10.88 -7.47
N LYS A 204 7.73 10.91 -6.32
CA LYS A 204 7.95 11.89 -5.25
C LYS A 204 9.43 11.97 -4.90
N LYS A 205 10.04 10.80 -4.66
CA LYS A 205 11.42 10.71 -4.20
C LYS A 205 12.42 11.13 -5.28
N SER A 206 12.24 10.70 -6.53
CA SER A 206 13.13 11.09 -7.62
C SER A 206 13.05 12.59 -7.87
N PHE A 207 11.83 13.13 -7.92
CA PHE A 207 11.60 14.56 -8.12
C PHE A 207 12.15 15.37 -6.95
N TYR A 208 11.84 15.02 -5.70
CA TYR A 208 12.34 15.72 -4.52
C TYR A 208 13.87 15.78 -4.49
N LEU A 209 14.54 14.64 -4.76
CA LEU A 209 16.01 14.59 -4.76
C LEU A 209 16.61 15.46 -5.87
N ALA A 210 16.05 15.41 -7.09
CA ALA A 210 16.50 16.24 -8.20
C ALA A 210 16.21 17.74 -7.96
N TRP A 211 15.06 18.05 -7.38
CA TRP A 211 14.64 19.42 -7.11
C TRP A 211 15.48 20.06 -6.02
N VAL A 212 15.69 19.40 -4.89
CA VAL A 212 16.54 19.92 -3.80
C VAL A 212 18.01 20.00 -4.22
N TRP A 213 18.46 19.13 -5.12
CA TRP A 213 19.81 19.23 -5.69
C TRP A 213 20.00 20.51 -6.51
N THR A 214 18.98 20.91 -7.26
CA THR A 214 19.01 22.11 -8.12
C THR A 214 18.63 23.39 -7.37
N HIS A 215 17.79 23.27 -6.34
CA HIS A 215 17.24 24.35 -5.53
C HIS A 215 17.41 24.02 -4.04
N PRO A 216 18.62 24.20 -3.46
CA PRO A 216 18.89 23.84 -2.07
C PRO A 216 17.97 24.52 -1.05
N GLU A 217 17.52 25.74 -1.36
CA GLU A 217 16.55 26.51 -0.57
C GLU A 217 15.20 25.80 -0.43
N ALA A 218 14.81 24.97 -1.40
CA ALA A 218 13.56 24.20 -1.36
C ALA A 218 13.54 23.18 -0.20
N ALA A 219 14.70 22.79 0.34
CA ALA A 219 14.78 21.95 1.54
C ALA A 219 14.23 22.65 2.80
N ALA A 220 14.17 23.98 2.81
CA ALA A 220 13.59 24.73 3.92
C ALA A 220 12.05 24.69 3.92
N GLY A 221 11.43 24.44 2.77
CA GLY A 221 9.99 24.55 2.52
C GLY A 221 9.67 25.63 1.49
N GLY A 222 8.41 25.67 1.03
CA GLY A 222 7.95 26.60 0.02
C GLY A 222 6.71 27.38 0.45
N ALA A 223 6.16 28.17 -0.47
CA ALA A 223 4.89 28.87 -0.24
C ALA A 223 3.78 27.91 0.19
N GLY A 224 3.02 28.28 1.22
CA GLY A 224 1.94 27.45 1.77
C GLY A 224 2.42 26.22 2.55
N GLN A 225 3.64 26.25 3.12
CA GLN A 225 4.25 25.11 3.83
C GLN A 225 3.31 24.39 4.81
N GLY A 226 2.52 25.12 5.60
CA GLY A 226 1.59 24.52 6.57
C GLY A 226 0.54 23.61 5.91
N PHE A 227 -0.06 24.06 4.81
CA PHE A 227 -1.00 23.28 4.01
C PHE A 227 -0.32 22.05 3.41
N TRP A 228 0.84 22.21 2.78
CA TRP A 228 1.57 21.11 2.16
C TRP A 228 2.04 20.06 3.17
N ARG A 229 2.45 20.49 4.37
CA ARG A 229 2.79 19.59 5.47
C ARG A 229 1.55 18.83 5.97
N TRP A 230 0.41 19.49 6.11
CA TRP A 230 -0.84 18.82 6.48
C TRP A 230 -1.25 17.79 5.41
N MET A 231 -1.26 18.18 4.14
CA MET A 231 -1.68 17.34 3.02
C MET A 231 -0.74 16.15 2.75
N THR A 232 0.54 16.42 2.52
CA THR A 232 1.47 15.45 1.90
C THR A 232 2.45 14.80 2.89
N TYR A 233 2.56 15.35 4.11
CA TYR A 233 3.43 14.80 5.15
C TYR A 233 2.64 14.10 6.26
N ARG A 234 1.63 14.79 6.82
CA ARG A 234 0.81 14.27 7.91
C ARG A 234 -0.23 13.27 7.45
N TRP A 235 -1.14 13.68 6.57
CA TRP A 235 -2.17 12.78 6.04
C TRP A 235 -1.70 11.94 4.85
N ARG A 236 -0.63 12.38 4.17
CA ARG A 236 -0.07 11.72 2.98
C ARG A 236 -1.14 11.48 1.91
N PHE A 237 -2.02 12.46 1.71
CA PHE A 237 -3.11 12.36 0.75
C PHE A 237 -2.61 12.05 -0.67
N ASP A 238 -1.39 12.48 -1.01
CA ASP A 238 -0.75 12.12 -2.26
C ASP A 238 -0.66 10.59 -2.48
N LEU A 239 -0.36 9.82 -1.42
CA LEU A 239 -0.29 8.36 -1.47
C LEU A 239 -1.69 7.73 -1.43
N TRP A 240 -2.64 8.31 -0.68
CA TRP A 240 -4.04 7.85 -0.67
C TRP A 240 -4.67 7.98 -2.05
N PHE A 241 -4.54 9.14 -2.69
CA PHE A 241 -5.07 9.37 -4.03
C PHE A 241 -4.40 8.46 -5.07
N ALA A 242 -3.07 8.29 -5.00
CA ALA A 242 -2.37 7.37 -5.88
C ALA A 242 -2.82 5.91 -5.67
N GLY A 243 -2.97 5.48 -4.42
CA GLY A 243 -3.39 4.12 -4.08
C GLY A 243 -4.83 3.82 -4.48
N LEU A 244 -5.77 4.72 -4.17
CA LEU A 244 -7.16 4.58 -4.61
C LEU A 244 -7.25 4.58 -6.14
N GLY A 245 -6.56 5.51 -6.81
CA GLY A 245 -6.50 5.57 -8.26
C GLY A 245 -5.95 4.28 -8.88
N GLY A 246 -4.86 3.74 -8.32
CA GLY A 246 -4.29 2.46 -8.72
C GLY A 246 -5.20 1.26 -8.48
N GLY A 247 -6.00 1.29 -7.41
CA GLY A 247 -7.02 0.27 -7.16
C GLY A 247 -8.07 0.23 -8.27
N PHE A 248 -8.62 1.39 -8.65
CA PHE A 248 -9.56 1.49 -9.77
C PHE A 248 -8.94 1.09 -11.11
N LEU A 249 -7.74 1.58 -11.42
CA LEU A 249 -7.02 1.22 -12.65
C LEU A 249 -6.62 -0.26 -12.70
N GLY A 250 -6.40 -0.86 -11.54
CA GLY A 250 -6.11 -2.28 -11.43
C GLY A 250 -7.36 -3.15 -11.61
N ALA A 251 -8.50 -2.68 -11.11
CA ALA A 251 -9.76 -3.42 -11.14
C ALA A 251 -10.52 -3.30 -12.47
N CYS A 252 -10.36 -2.19 -13.18
CA CYS A 252 -11.18 -1.88 -14.37
C CYS A 252 -11.13 -2.99 -15.42
N TRP A 253 -10.00 -3.68 -15.57
CA TRP A 253 -9.80 -4.76 -16.54
C TRP A 253 -10.75 -5.94 -16.35
N ILE A 254 -11.26 -6.16 -15.13
CA ILE A 254 -12.27 -7.19 -14.86
C ILE A 254 -13.54 -6.90 -15.66
N ALA A 255 -13.91 -5.63 -15.81
CA ALA A 255 -15.11 -5.22 -16.56
C ALA A 255 -15.09 -5.69 -18.02
N LEU A 256 -13.90 -5.74 -18.64
CA LEU A 256 -13.73 -6.22 -20.01
C LEU A 256 -14.03 -7.72 -20.13
N ALA A 257 -13.85 -8.49 -19.06
CA ALA A 257 -14.18 -9.92 -19.04
C ALA A 257 -15.71 -10.17 -19.01
N PHE A 258 -16.49 -9.16 -18.61
CA PHE A 258 -17.96 -9.22 -18.54
C PHE A 258 -18.63 -8.33 -19.58
N GLU A 259 -17.88 -7.86 -20.58
CA GLU A 259 -18.37 -6.97 -21.65
C GLU A 259 -19.01 -5.65 -21.16
N ASP A 260 -18.68 -5.21 -19.94
CA ASP A 260 -19.21 -3.98 -19.34
C ASP A 260 -18.31 -2.77 -19.68
N GLN A 261 -18.46 -2.30 -20.91
CA GLN A 261 -17.70 -1.17 -21.43
C GLN A 261 -17.96 0.15 -20.66
N PRO A 262 -19.20 0.52 -20.28
CA PRO A 262 -19.43 1.71 -19.47
C PRO A 262 -18.70 1.67 -18.11
N PHE A 263 -18.74 0.53 -17.41
CA PHE A 263 -18.06 0.39 -16.13
C PHE A 263 -16.53 0.45 -16.28
N PHE A 264 -15.97 -0.16 -17.32
CA PHE A 264 -14.55 -0.03 -17.68
C PHE A 264 -14.15 1.44 -17.84
N GLN A 265 -14.87 2.20 -18.65
CA GLN A 265 -14.56 3.59 -18.93
C GLN A 265 -14.66 4.47 -17.68
N ALA A 266 -15.73 4.31 -16.90
CA ALA A 266 -15.92 5.08 -15.66
C ALA A 266 -14.80 4.82 -14.65
N THR A 267 -14.45 3.54 -14.43
CA THR A 267 -13.38 3.17 -13.49
C THR A 267 -12.00 3.61 -13.95
N VAL A 268 -11.71 3.56 -15.25
CA VAL A 268 -10.46 4.12 -15.82
C VAL A 268 -10.38 5.62 -15.61
N LEU A 269 -11.44 6.37 -15.90
CA LEU A 269 -11.45 7.83 -15.76
C LEU A 269 -11.27 8.26 -14.30
N ILE A 270 -12.03 7.66 -13.38
CA ILE A 270 -11.92 7.92 -11.94
C ILE A 270 -10.51 7.56 -11.45
N GLY A 271 -10.03 6.37 -11.81
CA GLY A 271 -8.72 5.87 -11.40
C GLY A 271 -7.57 6.76 -11.89
N ALA A 272 -7.61 7.15 -13.16
CA ALA A 272 -6.62 8.04 -13.77
C ALA A 272 -6.64 9.42 -13.12
N ALA A 273 -7.82 10.01 -12.90
CA ALA A 273 -7.96 11.31 -12.26
C ALA A 273 -7.36 11.30 -10.84
N LEU A 274 -7.71 10.31 -10.01
CA LEU A 274 -7.16 10.17 -8.66
C LEU A 274 -5.65 9.95 -8.68
N PHE A 275 -5.15 9.11 -9.57
CA PHE A 275 -3.70 8.86 -9.68
C PHE A 275 -2.93 10.12 -10.10
N VAL A 276 -3.43 10.87 -11.09
CA VAL A 276 -2.83 12.14 -11.53
C VAL A 276 -2.81 13.16 -10.40
N VAL A 277 -3.90 13.27 -9.62
CA VAL A 277 -3.94 14.13 -8.43
C VAL A 277 -2.89 13.68 -7.41
N GLY A 278 -2.77 12.38 -7.14
CA GLY A 278 -1.75 11.84 -6.23
C GLY A 278 -0.31 12.15 -6.67
N VAL A 279 -0.03 12.04 -7.97
CA VAL A 279 1.26 12.41 -8.56
C VAL A 279 1.50 13.91 -8.48
N ALA A 280 0.51 14.75 -8.81
CA ALA A 280 0.63 16.20 -8.71
C ALA A 280 0.95 16.66 -7.28
N LEU A 281 0.28 16.08 -6.28
CA LEU A 281 0.58 16.33 -4.87
C LEU A 281 1.99 15.84 -4.50
N SER A 282 2.39 14.67 -5.00
CA SER A 282 3.73 14.10 -4.79
C SER A 282 4.85 15.01 -5.31
N LEU A 283 4.67 15.60 -6.49
CA LEU A 283 5.63 16.54 -7.07
C LEU A 283 5.75 17.85 -6.28
N ASN A 284 4.72 18.22 -5.51
CA ASN A 284 4.72 19.41 -4.66
C ASN A 284 5.17 19.14 -3.21
N TYR A 285 5.60 17.92 -2.88
CA TYR A 285 6.00 17.54 -1.52
C TYR A 285 7.13 18.40 -0.93
N TRP A 286 8.06 18.88 -1.76
CA TRP A 286 9.16 19.76 -1.32
C TRP A 286 8.66 21.02 -0.60
N ARG A 287 7.44 21.50 -0.92
CA ARG A 287 6.84 22.67 -0.27
C ARG A 287 6.57 22.45 1.22
N ALA A 288 6.42 21.20 1.66
CA ALA A 288 6.26 20.86 3.08
C ALA A 288 7.52 21.18 3.91
N GLY A 289 8.71 21.25 3.29
CA GLY A 289 9.97 21.55 3.97
C GLY A 289 10.43 20.47 4.94
N GLU A 290 9.93 19.25 4.77
CA GLU A 290 10.25 18.06 5.56
C GLU A 290 11.15 17.12 4.75
N PRO A 291 12.15 16.49 5.39
CA PRO A 291 13.02 15.54 4.72
C PRO A 291 12.28 14.24 4.35
N LEU A 292 12.74 13.58 3.29
CA LEU A 292 12.30 12.22 2.99
C LEU A 292 12.72 11.27 4.12
N GLY A 293 11.84 10.32 4.46
CA GLY A 293 12.15 9.30 5.47
C GLY A 293 11.80 9.71 6.90
N THR A 294 10.99 10.75 7.08
CA THR A 294 10.42 11.12 8.37
C THR A 294 8.92 10.87 8.43
N GLY A 295 8.41 10.65 9.63
CA GLY A 295 6.98 10.53 9.91
C GLY A 295 6.69 10.98 11.33
N GLU A 296 5.50 11.53 11.53
CA GLU A 296 5.00 11.98 12.82
C GLU A 296 3.74 11.19 13.17
N SER A 297 3.59 10.80 14.43
CA SER A 297 2.32 10.31 14.99
C SER A 297 1.93 11.09 16.23
N GLN A 298 0.62 11.24 16.45
CA GLN A 298 0.06 11.81 17.68
C GLN A 298 -0.30 10.67 18.63
N SER A 299 0.09 10.85 19.89
CA SER A 299 -0.32 10.04 21.04
C SER A 299 -1.47 10.69 21.77
#